data_AF-A0A9D6SUK9-F1
#
_entry.id   AF-A0A9D6SUK9-F1
#
_cell.length_a   1.000
_cell.length_b   1.000
_cell.length_c   1.000
_cell.angle_alpha   90.00
_cell.angle_beta   90.00
_cell.angle_gamma   90.00
#
_symmetry.space_group_name_H-M   'P 1'
#
loop_
_entity.id
_entity.type
_entity.pdbx_description
1 polymer ?
#
loop_
_entity_poly.entity_id
_entity_poly.type
_entity_poly.pdbx_seq_one_letter_code
_entity_poly.pdbx_strand_id
1 'polypeptide(L)'
;MRVAIPHMGNIYIPFETMFRQLNVDFVIQPPCNQRTMNLGVKYSPEGLCVPYKLTLGSLIEAAEMGADTLLMPIGYGICRLGYYSRMHDLVLHELGFNIKMLTMRVSDQKLVGILKLIKHLANDAPWTKIISVFRFGLAKLNTLDKLEKQVHKIRPLEQFSG
;
A
#
# COMPACT_ATOMS: atom_id res chain seq x y z
N MET A 1 14.15 5.25 9.08
CA MET A 1 12.90 4.57 8.72
C MET A 1 12.40 5.14 7.41
N ARG A 2 12.35 4.30 6.39
CA ARG A 2 11.88 4.61 5.04
C ARG A 2 10.70 3.68 4.77
N VAL A 3 9.51 4.27 4.74
CA VAL A 3 8.24 3.54 4.71
C VAL A 3 7.75 3.42 3.28
N ALA A 4 7.28 2.24 2.87
CA ALA A 4 6.57 2.07 1.61
C ALA A 4 5.28 1.26 1.79
N ILE A 5 4.35 1.43 0.86
CA ILE A 5 3.15 0.59 0.71
C ILE A 5 3.20 -0.06 -0.67
N PRO A 6 2.60 -1.23 -0.89
CA PRO A 6 2.50 -1.78 -2.23
C PRO A 6 1.63 -0.88 -3.12
N HIS A 7 1.90 -0.87 -4.42
CA HIS A 7 1.03 -0.17 -5.36
C HIS A 7 -0.31 -0.88 -5.45
N MET A 8 -1.36 -0.20 -4.97
CA MET A 8 -2.74 -0.66 -5.00
C MET A 8 -3.61 0.47 -5.58
N GLY A 9 -3.41 0.75 -6.86
CA GLY A 9 -4.02 1.90 -7.53
C GLY A 9 -3.48 3.22 -6.99
N ASN A 10 -4.35 4.20 -6.83
CA ASN A 10 -3.96 5.57 -6.46
C ASN A 10 -3.85 5.82 -4.95
N ILE A 11 -3.90 4.77 -4.12
CA ILE A 11 -3.89 4.91 -2.67
C ILE A 11 -2.56 5.45 -2.12
N TYR A 12 -1.45 5.33 -2.86
CA TYR A 12 -0.17 5.89 -2.46
C TYR A 12 -0.18 7.43 -2.38
N ILE A 13 -1.07 8.11 -3.11
CA ILE A 13 -1.17 9.58 -3.15
C ILE A 13 -1.60 10.18 -1.79
N PRO A 14 -2.70 9.73 -1.16
CA PRO A 14 -3.06 10.23 0.17
C PRO A 14 -2.03 9.80 1.23
N PHE A 15 -1.47 8.59 1.16
CA PHE A 15 -0.44 8.14 2.10
C PHE A 15 0.86 8.95 1.99
N GLU A 16 1.35 9.21 0.79
CA GLU A 16 2.48 10.10 0.54
C GLU A 16 2.25 11.46 1.19
N THR A 17 1.08 12.04 0.95
CA THR A 17 0.73 13.35 1.50
C THR A 17 0.78 13.32 3.03
N MET A 18 0.19 12.29 3.64
CA MET A 18 0.16 12.16 5.10
C MET A 18 1.56 11.98 5.68
N PHE A 19 2.34 11.05 5.14
CA PHE A 19 3.68 10.75 5.65
C PHE A 19 4.66 11.90 5.44
N ARG A 20 4.65 12.56 4.27
CA ARG A 20 5.48 13.76 4.03
C ARG A 20 5.17 14.90 5.00
N GLN A 21 3.89 15.18 5.29
CA GLN A 21 3.51 16.22 6.27
C GLN A 21 3.93 15.86 7.71
N LEU A 22 4.08 14.57 7.99
CA LEU A 22 4.56 14.04 9.26
C LEU A 22 6.09 13.88 9.31
N ASN A 23 6.82 14.32 8.29
CA ASN A 23 8.28 14.17 8.16
C ASN A 23 8.74 12.71 8.17
N VAL A 24 7.90 11.79 7.67
CA VAL A 24 8.23 10.38 7.46
C VAL A 24 8.72 10.22 6.02
N ASP A 25 9.90 9.63 5.83
CA ASP A 25 10.41 9.32 4.50
C ASP A 25 9.55 8.21 3.87
N PHE A 26 8.81 8.56 2.83
CA PHE A 26 7.88 7.67 2.14
C PHE A 26 8.42 7.35 0.75
N VAL A 27 8.79 6.09 0.54
CA VAL A 27 9.33 5.59 -0.71
C VAL A 27 8.18 5.23 -1.63
N ILE A 28 8.18 5.83 -2.83
CA ILE A 28 7.22 5.55 -3.90
C ILE A 28 7.97 4.84 -5.00
N GLN A 29 7.72 3.54 -5.10
CA GLN A 29 8.22 2.69 -6.16
C GLN A 29 7.59 3.06 -7.52
N PRO A 30 8.20 2.63 -8.64
CA PRO A 30 7.66 2.90 -9.97
C PRO A 30 6.22 2.38 -10.13
N PRO A 31 5.38 2.98 -10.99
CA PRO A 31 4.08 2.42 -11.33
C PRO A 31 4.22 0.97 -11.82
N CYS A 32 3.26 0.13 -11.42
CA CYS A 32 3.24 -1.29 -11.79
C CYS A 32 3.38 -1.44 -13.31
N ASN A 33 4.44 -2.13 -13.73
CA ASN A 33 4.75 -2.37 -15.12
C ASN A 33 5.13 -3.85 -15.33
N GLN A 34 5.59 -4.20 -16.54
CA GLN A 34 5.95 -5.59 -16.86
C GLN A 34 7.05 -6.13 -15.94
N ARG A 35 8.01 -5.30 -15.52
CA ARG A 35 9.04 -5.68 -14.54
C ARG A 35 8.42 -6.05 -13.20
N THR A 36 7.51 -5.21 -12.68
CA THR A 36 6.78 -5.46 -11.44
C THR A 36 6.07 -6.81 -11.51
N MET A 37 5.39 -7.09 -12.62
CA MET A 37 4.71 -8.36 -12.84
C MET A 37 5.69 -9.55 -12.92
N ASN A 38 6.80 -9.41 -13.65
CA ASN A 38 7.82 -10.46 -13.79
C ASN A 38 8.46 -10.80 -12.44
N LEU A 39 8.78 -9.80 -11.61
CA LEU A 39 9.26 -10.00 -10.24
C LEU A 39 8.22 -10.76 -9.41
N GLY A 40 6.97 -10.32 -9.49
CA GLY A 40 5.84 -10.98 -8.85
C GLY A 40 5.73 -12.45 -9.21
N VAL A 41 5.71 -12.77 -10.51
CA VAL A 41 5.60 -14.14 -11.04
C VAL A 41 6.80 -14.99 -10.62
N LYS A 42 8.02 -14.46 -10.72
CA LYS A 42 9.27 -15.19 -10.43
C LYS A 42 9.36 -15.66 -8.98
N TYR A 43 8.89 -14.84 -8.04
CA TYR A 43 9.03 -15.10 -6.60
C TYR A 43 7.71 -15.50 -5.91
N SER A 44 6.60 -15.51 -6.63
CA SER A 44 5.32 -16.02 -6.11
C SER A 44 5.15 -17.51 -6.38
N PRO A 45 4.47 -18.24 -5.49
CA PRO A 45 3.86 -19.52 -5.83
C PRO A 45 2.90 -19.41 -7.03
N GLU A 46 2.93 -20.42 -7.91
CA GLU A 46 2.19 -20.44 -9.18
C GLU A 46 0.69 -20.13 -9.01
N GLY A 47 0.05 -20.79 -8.03
CA GLY A 47 -1.39 -20.72 -7.77
C GLY A 47 -1.89 -19.41 -7.12
N LEU A 48 -1.04 -18.41 -6.92
CA LEU A 48 -1.47 -17.12 -6.39
C LEU A 48 -1.97 -16.19 -7.49
N CYS A 49 -2.99 -15.40 -7.14
CA CYS A 49 -3.65 -14.53 -8.10
C CYS A 49 -2.79 -13.31 -8.47
N VAL A 50 -3.16 -12.65 -9.56
CA VAL A 50 -2.45 -11.49 -10.10
C VAL A 50 -2.25 -10.36 -9.07
N PRO A 51 -3.23 -10.00 -8.22
CA PRO A 51 -3.01 -9.00 -7.18
C PRO A 51 -1.87 -9.32 -6.21
N TYR A 52 -1.70 -10.60 -5.84
CA TYR A 52 -0.56 -11.02 -5.02
C TYR A 52 0.76 -10.74 -5.73
N LYS A 53 0.87 -11.20 -6.99
CA LYS A 53 2.07 -11.03 -7.82
C LYS A 53 2.44 -9.56 -7.97
N LEU A 54 1.47 -8.70 -8.30
CA LEU A 54 1.70 -7.27 -8.46
C LEU A 54 2.15 -6.60 -7.15
N THR A 55 1.49 -6.92 -6.03
CA THR A 55 1.87 -6.34 -4.74
C THR A 55 3.24 -6.84 -4.27
N LEU A 56 3.57 -8.12 -4.43
CA LEU A 56 4.90 -8.66 -4.14
C LEU A 56 5.99 -7.98 -4.98
N GLY A 57 5.81 -7.92 -6.30
CA GLY A 57 6.76 -7.26 -7.20
C GLY A 57 6.97 -5.79 -6.83
N SER A 58 5.88 -5.09 -6.51
CA SER A 58 5.93 -3.70 -6.07
C SER A 58 6.67 -3.52 -4.74
N LEU A 59 6.57 -4.47 -3.81
CA LEU A 59 7.29 -4.43 -2.54
C LEU A 59 8.78 -4.76 -2.71
N ILE A 60 9.12 -5.66 -3.65
CA ILE A 60 10.51 -5.92 -4.02
C ILE A 60 11.14 -4.64 -4.60
N GLU A 61 10.45 -3.93 -5.49
CA GLU A 61 10.95 -2.65 -6.03
C GLU A 61 11.12 -1.59 -4.93
N ALA A 62 10.19 -1.52 -3.97
CA ALA A 62 10.32 -0.63 -2.83
C ALA A 62 11.53 -0.99 -1.93
N ALA A 63 11.76 -2.29 -1.72
CA ALA A 63 12.92 -2.81 -0.97
C ALA A 63 14.25 -2.47 -1.65
N GLU A 64 14.35 -2.65 -2.97
CA GLU A 64 15.52 -2.28 -3.78
C GLU A 64 15.82 -0.77 -3.70
N MET A 65 14.79 0.07 -3.57
CA MET A 65 14.93 1.52 -3.37
C MET A 65 15.32 1.92 -1.94
N GLY A 66 15.50 0.94 -1.04
CA GLY A 66 15.94 1.11 0.33
C GLY A 66 14.81 1.36 1.33
N ALA A 67 13.57 0.93 1.05
CA ALA A 67 12.53 0.90 2.08
C ALA A 67 12.89 -0.13 3.15
N ASP A 68 12.91 0.29 4.42
CA ASP A 68 13.22 -0.56 5.57
C ASP A 68 11.94 -1.02 6.32
N THR A 69 10.80 -0.39 6.02
CA THR A 69 9.52 -0.66 6.65
C THR A 69 8.43 -0.71 5.59
N LEU A 70 7.72 -1.83 5.50
CA LEU A 70 6.65 -2.01 4.54
C LEU A 70 5.30 -2.08 5.25
N LEU A 71 4.33 -1.33 4.76
CA LEU A 71 2.98 -1.28 5.31
C LEU A 71 2.02 -2.02 4.39
N MET A 72 1.53 -3.17 4.85
CA MET A 72 0.58 -4.02 4.11
C MET A 72 -0.80 -3.97 4.74
N PRO A 73 -1.87 -3.62 4.00
CA PRO A 73 -3.23 -3.77 4.49
C PRO A 73 -3.54 -5.26 4.69
N ILE A 74 -4.26 -5.57 5.76
CA ILE A 74 -4.67 -6.94 6.06
C ILE A 74 -6.19 -7.04 6.07
N GLY A 75 -6.71 -8.06 5.39
CA GLY A 75 -8.14 -8.34 5.33
C GLY A 75 -8.69 -8.92 6.64
N TYR A 76 -10.00 -8.88 6.80
CA TYR A 76 -10.73 -9.53 7.89
C TYR A 76 -11.48 -10.76 7.38
N GLY A 77 -11.65 -11.79 8.22
CA GLY A 77 -12.39 -13.01 7.90
C GLY A 77 -11.71 -13.87 6.83
N ILE A 78 -12.48 -14.36 5.85
CA ILE A 78 -12.03 -15.28 4.79
C ILE A 78 -11.08 -14.66 3.74
N CYS A 79 -10.66 -13.42 3.94
CA CYS A 79 -9.87 -12.68 2.97
C CYS A 79 -8.43 -13.22 2.89
N ARG A 80 -8.00 -13.69 1.71
CA ARG A 80 -6.63 -14.19 1.49
C ARG A 80 -5.55 -13.09 1.66
N LEU A 81 -5.94 -11.82 1.59
CA LEU A 81 -5.07 -10.67 1.90
C LEU A 81 -4.44 -10.78 3.30
N GLY A 82 -5.12 -11.47 4.23
CA GLY A 82 -4.57 -11.88 5.52
C GLY A 82 -3.16 -12.49 5.41
N TYR A 83 -3.05 -13.48 4.54
CA TYR A 83 -1.83 -14.25 4.32
C TYR A 83 -0.77 -13.50 3.51
N TYR A 84 -1.17 -12.47 2.74
CA TYR A 84 -0.24 -11.77 1.84
C TYR A 84 0.88 -11.13 2.64
N SER A 85 0.55 -10.48 3.75
CA SER A 85 1.54 -9.83 4.63
C SER A 85 2.66 -10.78 5.04
N ARG A 86 2.30 -11.98 5.53
CA ARG A 86 3.27 -12.99 5.98
C ARG A 86 4.03 -13.63 4.83
N MET A 87 3.36 -13.90 3.71
CA MET A 87 4.02 -14.49 2.54
C MET A 87 5.00 -13.51 1.89
N HIS A 88 4.64 -12.24 1.78
CA HIS A 88 5.56 -11.20 1.29
C HIS A 88 6.76 -11.03 2.22
N ASP A 89 6.53 -11.02 3.55
CA ASP A 89 7.57 -10.94 4.57
C ASP A 89 8.59 -12.08 4.42
N LEU A 90 8.12 -13.32 4.29
CA LEU A 90 8.97 -14.49 4.06
C LEU A 90 9.79 -14.36 2.77
N VAL A 91 9.13 -14.06 1.64
CA VAL A 91 9.82 -13.95 0.34
C VAL A 91 10.88 -12.84 0.36
N LEU A 92 10.57 -11.68 0.93
CA LEU A 92 11.53 -10.56 0.99
C LEU A 92 12.74 -10.90 1.86
N HIS A 93 12.55 -11.62 2.96
CA HIS A 93 13.66 -12.10 3.78
C HIS A 93 14.50 -13.18 3.09
N GLU A 94 13.88 -14.10 2.35
CA GLU A 94 14.60 -15.09 1.53
C GLU A 94 15.44 -14.43 0.43
N LEU A 95 15.01 -13.28 -0.08
CA LEU A 95 15.78 -12.45 -1.02
C LEU A 95 16.90 -11.65 -0.36
N GLY A 96 17.05 -11.72 0.97
CA GLY A 96 18.11 -11.05 1.72
C GLY A 96 17.78 -9.63 2.14
N PHE A 97 16.53 -9.17 1.98
CA PHE A 97 16.13 -7.85 2.47
C PHE A 97 15.85 -7.88 3.98
N ASN A 98 16.39 -6.91 4.72
CA ASN A 98 16.10 -6.71 6.14
C ASN A 98 14.98 -5.67 6.30
N ILE A 99 13.73 -6.13 6.25
CA ILE A 99 12.55 -5.27 6.23
C ILE A 99 11.66 -5.56 7.42
N LYS A 100 11.07 -4.51 7.98
CA LYS A 100 10.00 -4.64 8.97
C LYS A 100 8.63 -4.58 8.28
N MET A 101 7.94 -5.72 8.17
CA MET A 101 6.56 -5.76 7.69
C MET A 101 5.58 -5.33 8.79
N LEU A 102 4.86 -4.23 8.58
CA LEU A 102 3.79 -3.74 9.44
C LEU A 102 2.43 -4.00 8.81
N THR A 103 1.49 -4.52 9.59
CA THR A 103 0.14 -4.80 9.13
C THR A 103 -0.83 -3.69 9.49
N MET A 104 -1.63 -3.25 8.53
CA MET A 104 -2.69 -2.26 8.74
C MET A 104 -4.04 -2.96 8.82
N ARG A 105 -4.52 -3.20 10.04
CA ARG A 105 -5.84 -3.79 10.33
C ARG A 105 -6.91 -2.71 10.34
N VAL A 106 -7.82 -2.74 9.35
CA VAL A 106 -8.94 -1.79 9.28
C VAL A 106 -10.10 -2.20 10.20
N SER A 107 -10.25 -3.50 10.51
CA SER A 107 -11.43 -4.05 11.20
C SER A 107 -11.37 -3.98 12.75
N ASP A 108 -10.33 -4.54 13.38
CA ASP A 108 -10.32 -4.76 14.84
C ASP A 108 -10.26 -3.49 15.72
N GLN A 109 -9.72 -2.37 15.21
CA GLN A 109 -9.64 -1.10 15.96
C GLN A 109 -10.18 0.09 15.17
N LYS A 110 -10.92 -0.17 14.07
CA LYS A 110 -11.48 0.86 13.18
C LYS A 110 -10.40 1.90 12.77
N LEU A 111 -10.80 3.15 12.57
CA LEU A 111 -9.89 4.26 12.23
C LEU A 111 -8.87 4.59 13.34
N VAL A 112 -9.15 4.21 14.59
CA VAL A 112 -8.25 4.50 15.72
C VAL A 112 -6.95 3.71 15.61
N GLY A 113 -7.01 2.45 15.15
CA GLY A 113 -5.83 1.63 14.90
C GLY A 113 -4.92 2.24 13.84
N ILE A 114 -5.51 2.75 12.75
CA ILE A 114 -4.77 3.43 11.67
C ILE A 114 -4.09 4.69 12.20
N LEU A 115 -4.79 5.50 12.99
CA LEU A 115 -4.21 6.72 13.58
C LEU A 115 -3.05 6.42 14.53
N LYS A 116 -3.17 5.36 15.35
CA LYS A 116 -2.07 4.91 16.23
C LYS A 116 -0.87 4.41 15.43
N LEU A 117 -1.10 3.70 14.33
CA LEU A 117 -0.03 3.24 13.45
C LEU A 117 0.68 4.41 12.77
N ILE A 118 -0.07 5.38 12.26
CA ILE A 118 0.49 6.63 11.71
C ILE A 118 1.28 7.38 12.79
N LYS A 119 0.77 7.46 14.02
CA LYS A 119 1.48 8.06 15.16
C LYS A 119 2.83 7.38 15.41
N HIS A 120 2.83 6.04 15.47
CA HIS A 120 4.04 5.26 15.67
C HIS A 120 5.05 5.47 14.54
N LEU A 121 4.58 5.49 13.29
CA LEU A 121 5.43 5.75 12.12
C LEU A 121 5.97 7.19 12.08
N ALA A 122 5.26 8.14 12.68
CA ALA A 122 5.60 9.55 12.72
C ALA A 122 6.37 9.96 13.99
N ASN A 123 7.13 9.04 14.62
CA ASN A 123 7.90 9.29 15.84
C ASN A 123 7.07 9.97 16.95
N ASP A 124 5.85 9.47 17.18
CA ASP A 124 4.94 9.95 18.23
C ASP A 124 4.56 11.43 18.14
N ALA A 125 4.47 11.97 16.92
CA ALA A 125 3.95 13.31 16.63
C ALA A 125 2.65 13.67 17.42
N PRO A 126 2.42 14.96 17.73
CA PRO A 126 1.27 15.37 18.52
C PRO A 126 -0.06 15.04 17.83
N TRP A 127 -1.06 14.63 18.62
CA TRP A 127 -2.36 14.20 18.11
C TRP A 127 -3.08 15.25 17.27
N THR A 128 -2.90 16.54 17.57
CA THR A 128 -3.45 17.65 16.79
C THR A 128 -2.94 17.65 15.35
N LYS A 129 -1.63 17.42 15.17
CA LYS A 129 -1.00 17.30 13.85
C LYS A 129 -1.49 16.04 13.13
N ILE A 130 -1.51 14.91 13.83
CA ILE A 130 -1.94 13.62 13.23
C ILE A 130 -3.38 13.69 12.74
N ILE A 131 -4.31 14.20 13.55
CA ILE A 131 -5.73 14.32 13.18
C ILE A 131 -5.88 15.29 12.01
N SER A 132 -5.18 16.43 12.02
CA SER A 132 -5.21 17.40 10.93
C SER A 132 -4.73 16.79 9.61
N VAL A 133 -3.56 16.14 9.63
CA VAL A 133 -2.97 15.46 8.47
C VAL A 133 -3.86 14.33 7.97
N PHE A 134 -4.41 13.53 8.87
CA PHE A 134 -5.32 12.44 8.51
C PHE A 134 -6.61 12.94 7.85
N ARG A 135 -7.20 14.03 8.37
CA ARG A 135 -8.37 14.68 7.74
C ARG A 135 -8.04 15.18 6.34
N PHE A 136 -6.86 15.76 6.14
CA PHE A 136 -6.41 16.20 4.82
C PHE A 136 -6.19 15.03 3.86
N GLY A 137 -5.56 13.94 4.33
CA GLY A 137 -5.41 12.70 3.58
C GLY A 137 -6.75 12.09 3.16
N LEU A 138 -7.74 12.08 4.06
CA LEU A 138 -9.08 11.60 3.78
C LEU A 138 -9.81 12.49 2.76
N ALA A 139 -9.64 13.81 2.83
CA ALA A 139 -10.19 14.73 1.83
C ALA A 139 -9.59 14.47 0.44
N LYS A 140 -8.27 14.21 0.35
CA LYS A 140 -7.63 13.80 -0.90
C LYS A 140 -8.16 12.46 -1.42
N LEU A 141 -8.26 11.45 -0.57
CA LEU A 141 -8.81 10.15 -0.94
C LEU A 141 -10.23 10.28 -1.50
N ASN A 142 -11.11 11.01 -0.81
CA ASN A 142 -12.48 11.26 -1.29
C ASN A 142 -12.53 12.00 -2.64
N THR A 143 -11.53 12.85 -2.91
CA THR A 143 -11.43 13.57 -4.18
C THR A 143 -10.96 12.64 -5.30
N LEU A 144 -9.96 11.80 -5.03
CA LEU A 144 -9.51 10.76 -5.97
C LEU A 144 -10.64 9.81 -6.33
N ASP A 145 -11.41 9.33 -5.34
CA ASP A 145 -12.58 8.46 -5.59
C ASP A 145 -13.64 9.15 -6.46
N LYS A 146 -13.89 10.46 -6.25
CA LYS A 146 -14.81 11.23 -7.09
C LYS A 146 -14.29 11.34 -8.52
N LEU A 147 -13.00 11.62 -8.70
CA LEU A 147 -12.38 11.71 -10.02
C LEU A 147 -12.42 10.37 -10.74
N GLU A 148 -12.06 9.27 -10.09
CA GLU A 148 -12.14 7.92 -10.66
C GLU A 148 -13.57 7.57 -11.10
N LYS A 149 -14.58 7.91 -10.29
CA LYS A 149 -15.99 7.74 -10.68
C LYS A 149 -16.38 8.52 -11.93
N GLN A 150 -15.84 9.72 -12.14
CA GLN A 150 -16.09 10.48 -13.36
C GLN A 150 -15.33 9.88 -14.54
N VAL A 151 -14.07 9.47 -14.35
CA VAL A 151 -13.27 8.80 -15.38
C VAL A 151 -13.98 7.53 -15.87
N HIS A 152 -14.55 6.74 -14.97
CA HIS A 152 -15.30 5.54 -15.34
C HIS A 152 -16.57 5.83 -16.15
N LYS A 153 -17.19 7.01 -16.03
CA LYS A 153 -18.35 7.40 -16.84
C LYS A 153 -17.97 7.86 -18.24
N ILE A 154 -16.80 8.50 -18.37
CA ILE A 154 -16.34 9.10 -19.63
C ILE A 154 -15.51 8.09 -20.44
N ARG A 155 -14.90 7.09 -19.78
CA ARG A 155 -14.08 6.07 -20.44
C ARG A 155 -14.90 5.37 -21.53
N PRO A 156 -14.37 5.23 -22.75
CA PRO A 156 -15.02 4.48 -23.81
C PRO A 156 -15.39 3.07 -23.34
N LEU A 157 -16.62 2.66 -23.62
CA LEU A 157 -17.11 1.31 -23.39
C LEU A 157 -17.16 0.57 -24.72
N GLU A 158 -16.94 -0.74 -24.69
CA GLU A 158 -17.19 -1.60 -25.85
C GLU A 158 -18.68 -1.52 -26.21
N GLN A 159 -18.99 -1.09 -27.43
CA GLN A 159 -20.38 -0.92 -27.88
C GLN A 159 -21.01 -2.24 -28.37
N PHE A 160 -20.20 -3.18 -28.83
CA PHE A 160 -20.64 -4.47 -29.34
C PHE A 160 -19.73 -5.54 -28.74
N SER A 161 -20.30 -6.45 -27.96
CA SER A 161 -19.57 -7.64 -27.49
C SER A 161 -19.21 -8.50 -28.70
N GLY A 162 -17.92 -8.79 -28.87
CA GLY A 162 -17.43 -9.79 -29.82
C GLY A 162 -17.86 -11.21 -29.46
#